data_AF-A0A519QC97-F1
#
_entry.id   AF-A0A519QC97-F1
#
_cell.length_a   1.000
_cell.length_b   1.000
_cell.length_c   1.000
_cell.angle_alpha   90.00
_cell.angle_beta   90.00
_cell.angle_gamma   90.00
#
_symmetry.space_group_name_H-M   'P 1'
#
loop_
_entity.id
_entity.type
_entity.pdbx_description
1 polymer ?
#
loop_
_entity_poly.entity_id
_entity_poly.type
_entity_poly.pdbx_seq_one_letter_code
_entity_poly.pdbx_strand_id
1 'polypeptide(L)'
;CKILSFTIQGKMSGTVDQMPRPNAHNDYDDTDLGLALGEDFEVVFSAERPAGYTGKWAQIDPQAGAMYLRYRRYDWANETDPELSIECLSPVPPKPRLTPEQILDKIREMAKFPKRKTNLYFAMQNGVMERVGWNVFEPIRMQGALVKQVYWPANFQFDADEALIVETEIPARAPYWNIQLNDPYFNALEYVYRLSSTNGAMAKLSSDGKFRAVIALEDPGVPNWLDPAGFLEGGIYGRWYDCDSEPLPTIKRVKLAELRDHLPADTPVVTPEERDQELRTRVRACQRRRRW
;
A
#
# COMPACT_ATOMS: atom_id res chain seq x y z
N CYS A 1 10.60 11.05 -1.53
CA CYS A 1 9.47 10.47 -0.77
C CYS A 1 10.01 9.97 0.56
N LYS A 2 9.16 9.63 1.54
CA LYS A 2 9.60 9.16 2.86
C LYS A 2 10.43 7.88 2.77
N ILE A 3 9.97 6.92 1.96
CA ILE A 3 10.68 5.66 1.71
C ILE A 3 10.68 5.36 0.21
N LEU A 4 11.87 5.12 -0.34
CA LEU A 4 12.08 4.57 -1.68
C LEU A 4 12.50 3.10 -1.55
N SER A 5 11.80 2.19 -2.22
CA SER A 5 12.18 0.77 -2.23
C SER A 5 12.18 0.15 -3.62
N PHE A 6 13.07 -0.83 -3.81
CA PHE A 6 13.33 -1.59 -5.02
C PHE A 6 13.10 -3.07 -4.73
N THR A 7 12.06 -3.66 -5.32
CA THR A 7 11.82 -5.11 -5.23
C THR A 7 12.11 -5.75 -6.56
N ILE A 8 13.13 -6.60 -6.60
CA ILE A 8 13.51 -7.41 -7.75
C ILE A 8 12.82 -8.77 -7.64
N GLN A 9 12.32 -9.29 -8.77
CA GLN A 9 11.67 -10.60 -8.83
C GLN A 9 11.77 -11.25 -10.21
N GLY A 10 11.76 -12.58 -10.24
CA GLY A 10 11.83 -13.34 -11.49
C GLY A 10 10.60 -13.15 -12.41
N LYS A 11 9.40 -13.04 -11.84
CA LYS A 11 8.13 -12.89 -12.57
C LYS A 11 7.20 -11.91 -11.87
N MET A 12 6.44 -11.12 -12.63
CA MET A 12 5.47 -10.17 -12.12
C MET A 12 4.10 -10.80 -11.86
N SER A 13 3.35 -10.27 -10.89
CA SER A 13 1.97 -10.72 -10.65
C SER A 13 1.10 -10.47 -11.88
N GLY A 14 0.42 -11.51 -12.35
CA GLY A 14 -0.40 -11.46 -13.57
C GLY A 14 0.34 -11.82 -14.86
N THR A 15 1.68 -11.96 -14.86
CA THR A 15 2.44 -12.34 -16.07
C THR A 15 2.68 -13.84 -16.20
N VAL A 16 2.19 -14.64 -15.27
CA VAL A 16 2.29 -16.10 -15.22
C VAL A 16 0.96 -16.69 -14.73
N ASP A 17 0.66 -17.93 -15.12
CA ASP A 17 -0.60 -18.59 -14.74
C ASP A 17 -0.65 -18.96 -13.25
N GLN A 18 0.49 -19.35 -12.70
CA GLN A 18 0.68 -19.57 -11.27
C GLN A 18 1.89 -18.77 -10.82
N MET A 19 1.73 -18.06 -9.71
CA MET A 19 2.87 -17.40 -9.08
C MET A 19 3.85 -18.48 -8.60
N PRO A 20 5.11 -18.48 -9.07
CA PRO A 20 6.11 -19.39 -8.50
C PRO A 20 6.29 -19.06 -7.02
N ARG A 21 6.79 -20.03 -6.24
CA ARG A 21 7.32 -19.71 -4.92
C ARG A 21 8.31 -18.55 -5.07
N PRO A 22 8.38 -17.62 -4.10
CA PRO A 22 9.28 -16.49 -4.21
C PRO A 22 10.70 -16.97 -4.53
N ASN A 23 11.15 -16.71 -5.76
CA ASN A 23 12.47 -17.07 -6.29
C ASN A 23 13.08 -15.84 -6.94
N ALA A 24 14.40 -15.72 -6.93
CA ALA A 24 15.08 -14.57 -7.52
C ALA A 24 14.59 -13.22 -6.97
N HIS A 25 14.38 -13.15 -5.64
CA HIS A 25 13.91 -11.96 -4.97
C HIS A 25 15.01 -11.26 -4.18
N ASN A 26 15.14 -9.96 -4.40
CA ASN A 26 15.90 -9.06 -3.55
C ASN A 26 15.03 -7.83 -3.28
N ASP A 27 15.01 -7.35 -2.04
CA ASP A 27 14.31 -6.12 -1.67
C ASP A 27 15.33 -5.20 -1.00
N TYR A 28 15.42 -3.96 -1.48
CA TYR A 28 16.28 -2.93 -0.94
C TYR A 28 15.46 -1.67 -0.76
N ASP A 29 15.63 -0.99 0.37
CA ASP A 29 15.15 0.37 0.53
C ASP A 29 16.30 1.38 0.55
N ASP A 30 15.92 2.65 0.68
CA ASP A 30 16.85 3.76 0.88
C ASP A 30 17.83 3.50 2.04
N THR A 31 17.36 2.97 3.17
CA THR A 31 18.22 2.69 4.32
C THR A 31 19.27 1.62 3.98
N ASP A 32 18.88 0.53 3.31
CA ASP A 32 19.80 -0.52 2.88
C ASP A 32 20.88 -0.01 1.91
N LEU A 33 20.53 0.99 1.08
CA LEU A 33 21.39 1.64 0.10
C LEU A 33 22.10 2.88 0.64
N GLY A 34 21.87 3.23 1.91
CA GLY A 34 22.37 4.44 2.56
C GLY A 34 21.94 5.72 1.86
N LEU A 35 20.74 5.76 1.27
CA LEU A 35 20.20 6.92 0.57
C LEU A 35 19.65 7.96 1.56
N ALA A 36 20.01 9.22 1.37
CA ALA A 36 19.51 10.33 2.17
C ALA A 36 18.35 11.08 1.48
N LEU A 37 17.47 11.70 2.26
CA LEU A 37 16.38 12.49 1.69
C LEU A 37 16.93 13.74 0.98
N GLY A 38 16.56 13.90 -0.30
CA GLY A 38 16.92 15.07 -1.10
C GLY A 38 18.32 15.02 -1.72
N GLU A 39 19.06 13.92 -1.56
CA GLU A 39 20.32 13.72 -2.27
C GLU A 39 20.08 13.25 -3.72
N ASP A 40 21.00 13.61 -4.60
CA ASP A 40 21.17 12.91 -5.86
C ASP A 40 21.91 11.60 -5.61
N PHE A 41 21.53 10.53 -6.32
CA PHE A 41 22.15 9.22 -6.14
C PHE A 41 22.34 8.45 -7.45
N GLU A 42 23.33 7.55 -7.43
CA GLU A 42 23.54 6.51 -8.43
C GLU A 42 23.60 5.17 -7.70
N VAL A 43 22.88 4.16 -8.19
CA VAL A 43 22.92 2.79 -7.66
C VAL A 43 23.11 1.81 -8.81
N VAL A 44 24.14 0.98 -8.72
CA VAL A 44 24.36 -0.10 -9.67
C VAL A 44 23.63 -1.35 -9.22
N PHE A 45 22.79 -1.90 -10.10
CA PHE A 45 22.12 -3.17 -9.91
C PHE A 45 22.75 -4.23 -10.84
N SER A 46 23.36 -5.27 -10.26
CA SER A 46 24.03 -6.34 -11.03
C SER A 46 24.12 -7.65 -10.25
N ALA A 47 24.30 -8.78 -10.95
CA ALA A 47 24.38 -10.09 -10.31
C ALA A 47 25.60 -10.24 -9.39
N GLU A 48 26.72 -9.66 -9.82
CA GLU A 48 27.95 -9.54 -9.06
C GLU A 48 28.36 -8.07 -9.01
N ARG A 49 28.94 -7.65 -7.88
CA ARG A 49 29.47 -6.29 -7.76
C ARG A 49 30.57 -6.08 -8.79
N PRO A 50 30.54 -5.03 -9.62
CA PRO A 50 31.60 -4.78 -10.59
C PRO A 50 32.95 -4.64 -9.89
N ALA A 51 33.99 -5.23 -10.46
CA ALA A 51 35.34 -5.19 -9.89
C ALA A 51 35.82 -3.75 -9.69
N GLY A 52 36.27 -3.42 -8.49
CA GLY A 52 36.75 -2.08 -8.13
C GLY A 52 35.65 -1.02 -7.94
N TYR A 53 34.37 -1.35 -8.11
CA TYR A 53 33.27 -0.40 -7.87
C TYR A 53 33.01 -0.24 -6.36
N THR A 54 33.12 1.00 -5.89
CA THR A 54 32.94 1.38 -4.47
C THR A 54 31.68 2.18 -4.20
N GLY A 55 30.89 2.48 -5.24
CA GLY A 55 29.62 3.21 -5.12
C GLY A 55 28.49 2.36 -4.54
N LYS A 56 27.30 2.94 -4.46
CA LYS A 56 26.10 2.24 -3.98
C LYS A 56 25.75 1.11 -4.96
N TRP A 57 25.52 -0.07 -4.42
CA TRP A 57 25.30 -1.29 -5.21
C TRP A 57 24.28 -2.20 -4.54
N ALA A 58 23.40 -2.77 -5.35
CA ALA A 58 22.45 -3.80 -4.96
C ALA A 58 22.58 -5.03 -5.87
N GLN A 59 22.47 -6.21 -5.28
CA GLN A 59 22.51 -7.45 -6.02
C GLN A 59 21.17 -7.69 -6.73
N ILE A 60 21.22 -8.19 -7.95
CA ILE A 60 20.05 -8.76 -8.62
C ILE A 60 20.28 -10.24 -8.88
N ASP A 61 19.29 -11.08 -8.58
CA ASP A 61 19.38 -12.49 -8.96
C ASP A 61 19.50 -12.64 -10.50
N PRO A 62 20.35 -13.53 -11.03
CA PRO A 62 20.46 -13.76 -12.47
C PRO A 62 19.16 -14.15 -13.18
N GLN A 63 18.17 -14.68 -12.46
CA GLN A 63 16.84 -15.03 -12.97
C GLN A 63 15.82 -13.88 -12.83
N ALA A 64 16.23 -12.72 -12.32
CA ALA A 64 15.39 -11.54 -12.21
C ALA A 64 14.82 -11.13 -13.57
N GLY A 65 13.52 -10.92 -13.63
CA GLY A 65 12.81 -10.50 -14.86
C GLY A 65 12.12 -9.15 -14.74
N ALA A 66 12.02 -8.60 -13.52
CA ALA A 66 11.39 -7.32 -13.26
C ALA A 66 11.91 -6.69 -11.97
N MET A 67 11.79 -5.36 -11.91
CA MET A 67 12.02 -4.56 -10.72
C MET A 67 10.82 -3.64 -10.50
N TYR A 68 10.29 -3.63 -9.28
CA TYR A 68 9.27 -2.68 -8.84
C TYR A 68 9.92 -1.60 -8.01
N LEU A 69 9.72 -0.36 -8.42
CA LEU A 69 9.98 0.80 -7.58
C LEU A 69 8.72 1.15 -6.80
N ARG A 70 8.86 1.47 -5.52
CA ARG A 70 7.76 1.92 -4.67
C ARG A 70 8.13 3.21 -3.97
N TYR A 71 7.35 4.25 -4.25
CA TYR A 71 7.42 5.53 -3.55
C TYR A 71 6.37 5.53 -2.45
N ARG A 72 6.80 5.32 -1.20
CA ARG A 72 5.90 5.47 -0.05
C ARG A 72 5.94 6.93 0.38
N ARG A 73 5.04 7.70 -0.22
CA ARG A 73 4.82 9.09 0.17
C ARG A 73 3.90 9.13 1.37
N TYR A 74 4.39 9.64 2.50
CA TYR A 74 3.65 9.64 3.76
C TYR A 74 2.83 10.93 3.87
N ASP A 75 3.50 12.07 3.80
CA ASP A 75 2.93 13.41 3.67
C ASP A 75 2.84 13.82 2.19
N TRP A 76 1.63 13.73 1.64
CA TRP A 76 1.36 14.04 0.24
C TRP A 76 1.38 15.54 -0.07
N ALA A 77 1.36 16.42 0.93
CA ALA A 77 1.42 17.85 0.68
C ALA A 77 2.87 18.31 0.54
N ASN A 78 3.78 17.72 1.33
CA ASN A 78 5.12 18.28 1.54
C ASN A 78 6.29 17.41 1.05
N GLU A 79 6.09 16.12 0.76
CA GLU A 79 7.18 15.31 0.20
C GLU A 79 7.36 15.51 -1.31
N THR A 80 8.45 15.06 -1.93
CA THR A 80 8.56 15.02 -3.40
C THR A 80 9.00 13.63 -3.83
N ASP A 81 8.37 13.05 -4.85
CA ASP A 81 8.77 11.77 -5.42
C ASP A 81 10.10 11.96 -6.19
N PRO A 82 11.01 10.97 -6.20
CA PRO A 82 12.29 11.12 -6.89
C PRO A 82 12.12 11.15 -8.41
N GLU A 83 13.03 11.83 -9.10
CA GLU A 83 13.12 11.81 -10.55
C GLU A 83 14.22 10.83 -10.97
N LEU A 84 13.84 9.73 -11.63
CA LEU A 84 14.73 8.62 -11.89
C LEU A 84 14.84 8.31 -13.38
N SER A 85 16.06 8.03 -13.82
CA SER A 85 16.36 7.37 -15.10
C SER A 85 16.95 5.98 -14.83
N ILE A 86 16.75 5.07 -15.78
CA ILE A 86 17.38 3.75 -15.78
C ILE A 86 18.11 3.56 -17.10
N GLU A 87 19.35 3.08 -17.02
CA GLU A 87 20.17 2.73 -18.17
C GLU A 87 20.82 1.36 -17.99
N CYS A 88 21.15 0.73 -19.11
CA CYS A 88 21.92 -0.51 -19.11
C CYS A 88 23.41 -0.15 -19.16
N LEU A 89 24.21 -0.74 -18.28
CA LEU A 89 25.67 -0.59 -18.31
C LEU A 89 26.30 -1.18 -19.58
N SER A 90 25.61 -2.11 -20.23
CA SER A 90 26.01 -2.66 -21.53
C SER A 90 25.34 -1.88 -22.67
N PRO A 91 25.99 -1.74 -23.84
CA PRO A 91 25.40 -1.10 -25.01
C PRO A 91 24.04 -1.72 -25.38
N VAL A 92 23.02 -0.87 -25.55
CA VAL A 92 21.68 -1.28 -25.97
C VAL A 92 21.49 -0.86 -27.43
N PRO A 93 21.27 -1.80 -28.37
CA PRO A 93 20.99 -1.44 -29.75
C PRO A 93 19.61 -0.76 -29.89
N PRO A 94 19.35 -0.03 -30.98
CA PRO A 94 18.02 0.51 -31.26
C PRO A 94 16.96 -0.59 -31.19
N LYS A 95 15.80 -0.26 -30.59
CA LYS A 95 14.67 -1.20 -30.52
C LYS A 95 14.22 -1.58 -31.93
N PRO A 96 14.21 -2.87 -32.30
CA PRO A 96 13.77 -3.28 -33.62
C PRO A 96 12.26 -3.08 -33.78
N ARG A 97 11.81 -2.93 -35.03
CA ARG A 97 10.37 -2.93 -35.36
C ARG A 97 9.79 -4.32 -35.10
N LEU A 98 8.64 -4.39 -34.43
CA LEU A 98 7.91 -5.63 -34.24
C LEU A 98 7.24 -6.08 -35.55
N THR A 99 7.27 -7.38 -35.83
CA THR A 99 6.47 -7.97 -36.91
C THR A 99 4.99 -8.03 -36.51
N PRO A 100 4.05 -8.14 -37.46
CA PRO A 100 2.64 -8.36 -37.15
C PRO A 100 2.40 -9.55 -36.21
N GLU A 101 3.13 -10.65 -36.39
CA GLU A 101 3.02 -11.87 -35.57
C GLU A 101 3.45 -11.60 -34.12
N GLN A 102 4.58 -10.91 -33.92
CA GLN A 102 5.05 -10.54 -32.58
C GLN A 102 4.07 -9.60 -31.87
N ILE A 103 3.41 -8.70 -32.60
CA ILE A 103 2.36 -7.83 -32.06
C ILE A 103 1.17 -8.67 -31.60
N LEU A 104 0.69 -9.58 -32.45
CA LEU A 104 -0.43 -10.47 -32.12
C LEU A 104 -0.13 -11.34 -30.89
N ASP A 105 1.09 -11.87 -30.78
CA ASP A 105 1.49 -12.68 -29.62
C ASP A 105 1.52 -11.87 -28.33
N LYS A 106 2.03 -10.63 -28.36
CA LYS A 106 2.01 -9.73 -27.21
C LYS A 106 0.57 -9.37 -26.79
N ILE A 107 -0.32 -9.14 -27.75
CA ILE A 107 -1.74 -8.88 -27.47
C ILE A 107 -2.39 -10.10 -26.80
N ARG A 108 -2.14 -11.32 -27.32
CA ARG A 108 -2.67 -12.56 -26.72
C ARG A 108 -2.16 -12.77 -25.30
N GLU A 109 -0.87 -12.53 -25.03
CA GLU A 109 -0.34 -12.64 -23.68
C GLU A 109 -0.90 -11.58 -22.73
N MET A 110 -1.00 -10.33 -23.18
CA MET A 110 -1.62 -9.25 -22.42
C MET A 110 -3.09 -9.56 -22.09
N ALA A 111 -3.85 -10.15 -23.02
CA ALA A 111 -5.25 -10.51 -22.81
C ALA A 111 -5.47 -11.55 -21.69
N LYS A 112 -4.44 -12.32 -21.29
CA LYS A 112 -4.50 -13.25 -20.15
C LYS A 112 -4.37 -12.53 -18.80
N PHE A 113 -3.83 -11.31 -18.78
CA PHE A 113 -3.47 -10.59 -17.56
C PHE A 113 -4.65 -10.34 -16.62
N PRO A 114 -5.83 -9.88 -17.08
CA PRO A 114 -6.97 -9.64 -16.17
C PRO A 114 -7.37 -10.91 -15.41
N LYS A 115 -7.56 -12.04 -16.11
CA LYS A 115 -7.90 -13.33 -15.48
C LYS A 115 -6.84 -13.76 -14.47
N ARG A 116 -5.55 -13.69 -14.83
CA ARG A 116 -4.44 -14.07 -13.93
C ARG A 116 -4.42 -13.22 -12.66
N LYS A 117 -4.62 -11.90 -12.78
CA LYS A 117 -4.67 -10.98 -11.63
C LYS A 117 -5.89 -11.23 -10.75
N THR A 118 -7.08 -11.35 -11.33
CA THR A 118 -8.32 -11.60 -10.59
C THR A 118 -8.24 -12.90 -9.81
N ASN A 119 -7.76 -13.98 -10.41
CA ASN A 119 -7.57 -15.26 -9.73
C ASN A 119 -6.65 -15.13 -8.50
N LEU A 120 -5.56 -14.38 -8.61
CA LEU A 120 -4.62 -14.18 -7.51
C LEU A 120 -5.24 -13.36 -6.37
N TYR A 121 -5.86 -12.22 -6.69
CA TYR A 121 -6.34 -11.29 -5.68
C TYR A 121 -7.63 -11.73 -5.01
N PHE A 122 -8.55 -12.39 -5.74
CA PHE A 122 -9.73 -12.99 -5.14
C PHE A 122 -9.34 -14.11 -4.17
N ALA A 123 -8.35 -14.93 -4.52
CA ALA A 123 -7.85 -15.96 -3.60
C ALA A 123 -7.24 -15.33 -2.33
N MET A 124 -6.53 -14.20 -2.44
CA MET A 124 -6.03 -13.48 -1.27
C MET A 124 -7.16 -12.97 -0.38
N GLN A 125 -8.16 -12.27 -0.94
CA GLN A 125 -9.28 -11.73 -0.18
C GLN A 125 -10.14 -12.82 0.45
N ASN A 126 -10.59 -13.78 -0.35
CA ASN A 126 -11.45 -14.87 0.12
C ASN A 126 -10.72 -15.75 1.13
N GLY A 127 -9.40 -15.90 0.99
CA GLY A 127 -8.60 -16.62 1.98
C GLY A 127 -8.62 -15.94 3.36
N VAL A 128 -8.63 -14.60 3.43
CA VAL A 128 -8.78 -13.89 4.72
C VAL A 128 -10.13 -14.22 5.34
N MET A 129 -11.20 -14.09 4.54
CA MET A 129 -12.56 -14.47 4.96
C MET A 129 -12.64 -15.91 5.48
N GLU A 130 -12.08 -16.87 4.76
CA GLU A 130 -12.12 -18.29 5.13
C GLU A 130 -11.37 -18.57 6.43
N ARG A 131 -10.28 -17.84 6.71
CA ARG A 131 -9.45 -18.05 7.90
C ARG A 131 -10.01 -17.39 9.15
N VAL A 132 -10.48 -16.15 9.05
CA VAL A 132 -10.85 -15.34 10.24
C VAL A 132 -12.25 -14.76 10.21
N GLY A 133 -12.96 -14.83 9.08
CA GLY A 133 -14.32 -14.31 8.93
C GLY A 133 -14.39 -12.78 8.85
N TRP A 134 -15.59 -12.25 9.09
CA TRP A 134 -15.86 -10.81 9.07
C TRP A 134 -15.35 -10.09 10.31
N ASN A 135 -14.84 -8.88 10.10
CA ASN A 135 -14.43 -7.93 11.12
C ASN A 135 -13.32 -8.46 12.06
N VAL A 136 -12.47 -9.36 11.57
CA VAL A 136 -11.32 -9.90 12.30
C VAL A 136 -10.07 -9.71 11.47
N PHE A 137 -9.03 -9.16 12.08
CA PHE A 137 -7.72 -9.02 11.44
C PHE A 137 -6.88 -10.28 11.61
N GLU A 138 -6.02 -10.55 10.63
CA GLU A 138 -4.90 -11.50 10.76
C GLU A 138 -3.59 -10.83 10.32
N PRO A 139 -2.44 -11.15 10.91
CA PRO A 139 -1.15 -10.68 10.42
C PRO A 139 -0.66 -11.56 9.26
N ILE A 140 -0.26 -10.95 8.15
CA ILE A 140 0.30 -11.65 6.98
C ILE A 140 1.66 -11.04 6.62
N ARG A 141 2.67 -11.92 6.47
CA ARG A 141 3.95 -11.60 5.86
C ARG A 141 4.00 -12.15 4.44
N MET A 142 4.30 -11.29 3.48
CA MET A 142 4.58 -11.76 2.13
C MET A 142 5.96 -12.39 2.09
N GLN A 143 6.03 -13.65 1.68
CA GLN A 143 7.32 -14.33 1.54
C GLN A 143 8.07 -13.76 0.32
N GLY A 144 9.36 -13.48 0.49
CA GLY A 144 10.30 -13.07 -0.56
C GLY A 144 10.16 -11.65 -1.13
N ALA A 145 9.06 -10.94 -0.92
CA ALA A 145 8.92 -9.54 -1.32
C ALA A 145 8.43 -8.71 -0.14
N LEU A 146 8.78 -7.42 -0.07
CA LEU A 146 8.32 -6.51 0.98
C LEU A 146 8.67 -7.03 2.38
N VAL A 147 9.88 -7.57 2.56
CA VAL A 147 10.28 -8.32 3.77
C VAL A 147 10.20 -7.50 5.06
N LYS A 148 10.40 -6.18 4.98
CA LYS A 148 10.25 -5.22 6.08
C LYS A 148 8.78 -4.89 6.39
N GLN A 149 7.82 -5.45 5.65
CA GLN A 149 6.42 -5.10 5.77
C GLN A 149 5.59 -6.25 6.33
N VAL A 150 4.70 -5.91 7.25
CA VAL A 150 3.61 -6.76 7.70
C VAL A 150 2.30 -6.16 7.27
N TYR A 151 1.46 -6.99 6.67
CA TYR A 151 0.08 -6.65 6.40
C TYR A 151 -0.79 -7.13 7.56
N TRP A 152 -1.85 -6.41 7.82
CA TRP A 152 -2.94 -6.86 8.69
C TRP A 152 -4.25 -6.72 7.93
N PRO A 153 -4.63 -7.68 7.08
CA PRO A 153 -5.90 -7.64 6.40
C PRO A 153 -7.06 -8.06 7.29
N ALA A 154 -8.24 -7.53 6.98
CA ALA A 154 -9.53 -8.04 7.42
C ALA A 154 -10.54 -7.90 6.28
N ASN A 155 -11.64 -8.65 6.35
CA ASN A 155 -12.84 -8.33 5.58
C ASN A 155 -13.82 -7.62 6.49
N PHE A 156 -14.39 -6.49 6.06
CA PHE A 156 -15.36 -5.74 6.85
C PHE A 156 -16.79 -6.04 6.40
N GLN A 157 -17.74 -6.07 7.33
CA GLN A 157 -19.18 -6.09 7.05
C GLN A 157 -19.97 -5.42 8.19
N PHE A 158 -20.95 -4.59 7.84
CA PHE A 158 -21.82 -3.87 8.77
C PHE A 158 -23.14 -3.48 8.09
N ASP A 159 -24.16 -3.11 8.87
CA ASP A 159 -25.44 -2.59 8.35
C ASP A 159 -25.41 -1.07 8.17
N ALA A 160 -26.37 -0.52 7.41
CA ALA A 160 -26.41 0.92 7.10
C ALA A 160 -26.54 1.84 8.34
N ASP A 161 -27.09 1.33 9.45
CA ASP A 161 -27.22 2.05 10.72
C ASP A 161 -26.10 1.72 11.72
N GLU A 162 -25.04 1.05 11.27
CA GLU A 162 -23.89 0.64 12.07
C GLU A 162 -22.61 1.39 11.65
N ALA A 163 -21.62 1.32 12.53
CA ALA A 163 -20.26 1.73 12.26
C ALA A 163 -19.28 0.68 12.79
N LEU A 164 -18.08 0.64 12.18
CA LEU A 164 -16.98 -0.18 12.65
C LEU A 164 -15.87 0.72 13.21
N ILE A 165 -15.47 0.49 14.46
CA ILE A 165 -14.33 1.14 15.09
C ILE A 165 -13.13 0.23 14.96
N VAL A 166 -12.12 0.65 14.20
CA VAL A 166 -10.81 0.00 14.12
C VAL A 166 -9.90 0.63 15.16
N GLU A 167 -9.37 -0.14 16.11
CA GLU A 167 -8.46 0.35 17.15
C GLU A 167 -7.11 -0.38 17.11
N THR A 168 -6.01 0.37 17.25
CA THR A 168 -4.67 -0.21 17.44
C THR A 168 -3.72 0.72 18.18
N GLU A 169 -2.75 0.14 18.88
CA GLU A 169 -1.58 0.85 19.39
C GLU A 169 -0.68 1.28 18.22
N ILE A 170 0.05 2.39 18.36
CA ILE A 170 1.07 2.76 17.38
C ILE A 170 2.44 2.30 17.88
N PRO A 171 3.23 1.56 17.07
CA PRO A 171 4.60 1.20 17.43
C PRO A 171 5.45 2.43 17.77
N ALA A 172 6.35 2.31 18.75
CA ALA A 172 7.17 3.44 19.19
C ALA A 172 8.10 3.93 18.07
N ARG A 173 8.65 2.99 17.27
CA ARG A 173 9.29 3.27 15.99
C ARG A 173 8.37 2.80 14.86
N ALA A 174 7.74 3.74 14.17
CA ALA A 174 6.87 3.47 13.03
C ALA A 174 7.23 4.34 11.81
N PRO A 175 8.27 3.99 11.03
CA PRO A 175 8.72 4.78 9.88
C PRO A 175 7.61 5.02 8.85
N TYR A 176 6.76 4.00 8.66
CA TYR A 176 5.57 4.08 7.84
C TYR A 176 4.51 3.07 8.30
N TRP A 177 3.26 3.53 8.35
CA TRP A 177 2.10 2.66 8.50
C TRP A 177 0.89 3.25 7.79
N ASN A 178 -0.06 2.41 7.38
CA ASN A 178 -1.30 2.92 6.81
C ASN A 178 -2.47 1.95 7.04
N ILE A 179 -3.66 2.45 6.76
CA ILE A 179 -4.89 1.67 6.57
C ILE A 179 -5.56 2.10 5.27
N GLN A 180 -6.08 1.15 4.51
CA GLN A 180 -6.93 1.43 3.35
C GLN A 180 -8.13 0.50 3.34
N LEU A 181 -9.24 0.99 2.77
CA LEU A 181 -10.38 0.18 2.40
C LEU A 181 -10.26 -0.27 0.94
N ASN A 182 -10.74 -1.48 0.70
CA ASN A 182 -10.87 -2.09 -0.61
C ASN A 182 -12.32 -2.52 -0.85
N ASP A 183 -12.73 -2.55 -2.12
CA ASP A 183 -14.00 -3.16 -2.53
C ASP A 183 -13.99 -4.70 -2.35
N PRO A 184 -15.13 -5.38 -2.54
CA PRO A 184 -15.21 -6.84 -2.53
C PRO A 184 -14.32 -7.56 -3.57
N TYR A 185 -13.74 -6.82 -4.51
CA TYR A 185 -12.93 -7.32 -5.63
C TYR A 185 -11.44 -6.99 -5.50
N PHE A 186 -10.99 -6.62 -4.29
CA PHE A 186 -9.60 -6.29 -3.96
C PHE A 186 -9.05 -5.01 -4.60
N ASN A 187 -9.92 -4.13 -5.11
CA ASN A 187 -9.49 -2.82 -5.58
C ASN A 187 -9.48 -1.84 -4.41
N ALA A 188 -8.44 -1.02 -4.32
CA ALA A 188 -8.47 0.12 -3.40
C ALA A 188 -9.68 1.00 -3.74
N LEU A 189 -10.46 1.35 -2.72
CA LEU A 189 -11.51 2.33 -2.90
C LEU A 189 -10.90 3.66 -3.35
N GLU A 190 -11.67 4.47 -4.08
CA GLU A 190 -11.22 5.79 -4.53
C GLU A 190 -10.72 6.55 -3.31
N TYR A 191 -9.46 6.99 -3.35
CA TYR A 191 -8.76 7.52 -2.18
C TYR A 191 -8.27 8.94 -2.39
N VAL A 192 -8.54 9.58 -3.54
CA VAL A 192 -8.09 10.95 -3.78
C VAL A 192 -9.16 11.94 -3.36
N TYR A 193 -10.41 11.66 -3.73
CA TYR A 193 -11.59 12.47 -3.48
C TYR A 193 -12.49 11.90 -2.37
N ARG A 194 -12.10 10.76 -1.78
CA ARG A 194 -12.70 10.19 -0.58
C ARG A 194 -11.63 9.86 0.45
N LEU A 195 -12.05 9.82 1.71
CA LEU A 195 -11.20 9.41 2.83
C LEU A 195 -11.24 7.90 3.04
N SER A 196 -11.06 7.09 2.00
CA SER A 196 -11.06 5.63 2.12
C SER A 196 -9.74 5.04 2.65
N SER A 197 -8.77 5.89 2.97
CA SER A 197 -7.47 5.49 3.51
C SER A 197 -6.81 6.63 4.29
N THR A 198 -6.06 6.26 5.32
CA THR A 198 -5.21 7.18 6.07
C THR A 198 -3.89 6.52 6.43
N ASN A 199 -2.96 7.31 6.95
CA ASN A 199 -1.62 6.90 7.33
C ASN A 199 -1.15 7.81 8.47
N GLY A 200 -0.03 7.52 9.14
CA GLY A 200 0.38 8.30 10.30
C GLY A 200 0.82 9.75 10.04
N ALA A 201 0.91 10.22 8.79
CA ALA A 201 1.07 11.65 8.51
C ALA A 201 -0.27 12.41 8.54
N MET A 202 -1.39 11.73 8.30
CA MET A 202 -2.73 12.32 8.22
C MET A 202 -3.62 11.96 9.41
N ALA A 203 -3.41 10.78 10.00
CA ALA A 203 -4.21 10.27 11.09
C ALA A 203 -4.09 11.14 12.36
N LYS A 204 -5.20 11.23 13.10
CA LYS A 204 -5.25 11.85 14.43
C LYS A 204 -5.26 10.76 15.49
N LEU A 205 -4.27 10.74 16.38
CA LEU A 205 -4.28 9.83 17.52
C LEU A 205 -5.21 10.37 18.60
N SER A 206 -5.84 9.45 19.33
CA SER A 206 -6.58 9.77 20.56
C SER A 206 -5.61 10.22 21.66
N SER A 207 -6.13 10.82 22.74
CA SER A 207 -5.31 11.29 23.87
C SER A 207 -4.57 10.19 24.62
N ASP A 208 -5.05 8.94 24.54
CA ASP A 208 -4.37 7.75 25.04
C ASP A 208 -3.25 7.23 24.11
N GLY A 209 -2.97 7.93 23.00
CA GLY A 209 -1.94 7.58 22.03
C GLY A 209 -2.35 6.55 20.99
N LYS A 210 -3.56 5.97 21.08
CA LYS A 210 -4.02 4.97 20.13
C LYS A 210 -4.54 5.58 18.84
N PHE A 211 -4.46 4.80 17.77
CA PHE A 211 -5.18 5.09 16.55
C PHE A 211 -6.57 4.45 16.59
N ARG A 212 -7.59 5.27 16.31
CA ARG A 212 -8.98 4.83 16.12
C ARG A 212 -9.52 5.38 14.82
N ALA A 213 -9.95 4.50 13.92
CA ALA A 213 -10.66 4.86 12.71
C ALA A 213 -12.11 4.38 12.78
N VAL A 214 -13.01 5.09 12.11
CA VAL A 214 -14.42 4.75 12.04
C VAL A 214 -14.80 4.49 10.59
N ILE A 215 -15.29 3.31 10.27
CA ILE A 215 -15.88 2.99 8.97
C ILE A 215 -17.40 3.13 9.11
N ALA A 216 -18.00 4.02 8.31
CA ALA A 216 -19.44 4.27 8.28
C ALA A 216 -19.83 4.83 6.90
N LEU A 217 -21.07 4.59 6.45
CA LEU A 217 -21.56 5.06 5.14
C LEU A 217 -21.61 6.59 5.04
N GLU A 218 -21.97 7.25 6.14
CA GLU A 218 -22.06 8.69 6.26
C GLU A 218 -21.00 9.22 7.21
N ASP A 219 -20.59 10.48 7.04
CA ASP A 219 -19.61 11.13 7.90
C ASP A 219 -20.16 11.26 9.34
N PRO A 220 -19.59 10.56 10.34
CA PRO A 220 -20.06 10.64 11.72
C PRO A 220 -19.56 11.90 12.47
N GLY A 221 -18.82 12.78 11.81
CA GLY A 221 -18.23 13.97 12.44
C GLY A 221 -17.14 13.64 13.45
N VAL A 222 -16.34 12.59 13.19
CA VAL A 222 -15.18 12.20 13.99
C VAL A 222 -13.89 12.16 13.15
N PRO A 223 -12.72 12.29 13.78
CA PRO A 223 -11.45 12.09 13.09
C PRO A 223 -11.32 10.68 12.53
N ASN A 224 -10.46 10.52 11.51
CA ASN A 224 -10.15 9.22 10.90
C ASN A 224 -11.37 8.43 10.42
N TRP A 225 -12.47 9.11 10.07
CA TRP A 225 -13.55 8.49 9.33
C TRP A 225 -13.01 7.94 8.01
N LEU A 226 -13.37 6.68 7.72
CA LEU A 226 -13.05 5.99 6.49
C LEU A 226 -14.33 5.72 5.71
N ASP A 227 -14.45 6.40 4.57
CA ASP A 227 -15.59 6.29 3.66
C ASP A 227 -15.50 4.98 2.83
N PRO A 228 -16.42 4.02 3.01
CA PRO A 228 -16.43 2.76 2.28
C PRO A 228 -17.05 2.91 0.88
N ALA A 229 -17.28 4.13 0.39
CA ALA A 229 -17.78 4.44 -0.95
C ALA A 229 -19.12 3.76 -1.29
N GLY A 230 -19.99 3.60 -0.29
CA GLY A 230 -21.29 2.96 -0.42
C GLY A 230 -21.29 1.44 -0.25
N PHE A 231 -20.13 0.82 -0.04
CA PHE A 231 -20.04 -0.61 0.24
C PHE A 231 -20.33 -0.90 1.72
N LEU A 232 -21.20 -1.88 1.98
CA LEU A 232 -21.44 -2.44 3.32
C LEU A 232 -20.48 -3.57 3.66
N GLU A 233 -19.76 -4.08 2.66
CA GLU A 233 -18.72 -5.10 2.81
C GLU A 233 -17.53 -4.87 1.90
N GLY A 234 -16.36 -5.34 2.31
CA GLY A 234 -15.14 -5.18 1.53
C GLY A 234 -13.91 -5.68 2.27
N GLY A 235 -12.75 -5.19 1.84
CA GLY A 235 -11.46 -5.49 2.46
C GLY A 235 -10.91 -4.29 3.25
N ILE A 236 -10.13 -4.57 4.28
CA ILE A 236 -9.23 -3.63 4.93
C ILE A 236 -7.82 -4.14 4.70
N TYR A 237 -6.91 -3.27 4.27
CA TYR A 237 -5.50 -3.59 4.11
C TYR A 237 -4.64 -2.56 4.84
N GLY A 238 -4.25 -2.90 6.05
CA GLY A 238 -3.28 -2.10 6.80
C GLY A 238 -1.87 -2.65 6.70
N ARG A 239 -0.89 -1.77 6.98
CA ARG A 239 0.54 -2.07 6.87
C ARG A 239 1.32 -1.50 8.04
N TRP A 240 2.20 -2.30 8.59
CA TRP A 240 3.37 -1.87 9.36
C TRP A 240 4.60 -2.05 8.47
N TYR A 241 5.38 -1.00 8.25
CA TYR A 241 6.63 -1.08 7.48
C TYR A 241 7.80 -0.66 8.35
N ASP A 242 8.73 -1.59 8.53
CA ASP A 242 9.94 -1.45 9.35
C ASP A 242 9.63 -0.90 10.76
N CYS A 243 8.56 -1.40 11.38
CA CYS A 243 8.18 -1.00 12.73
C CYS A 243 8.91 -1.87 13.77
N ASP A 244 9.11 -1.36 14.98
CA ASP A 244 9.72 -2.11 16.09
C ASP A 244 8.77 -3.12 16.77
N SER A 245 7.47 -2.94 16.55
CA SER A 245 6.40 -3.83 16.99
C SER A 245 5.27 -3.83 15.95
N GLU A 246 4.42 -4.84 16.02
CA GLU A 246 3.38 -5.10 15.02
C GLU A 246 2.04 -5.41 15.73
N PRO A 247 1.46 -4.43 16.45
CA PRO A 247 0.19 -4.64 17.14
C PRO A 247 -0.89 -5.01 16.12
N LEU A 248 -1.66 -6.05 16.43
CA LEU A 248 -2.79 -6.46 15.62
C LEU A 248 -4.00 -5.58 15.98
N PRO A 249 -4.57 -4.82 15.03
CA PRO A 249 -5.75 -4.02 15.31
C PRO A 249 -6.96 -4.88 15.67
N THR A 250 -7.98 -4.26 16.26
CA THR A 250 -9.28 -4.88 16.53
C THR A 250 -10.39 -4.11 15.82
N ILE A 251 -11.54 -4.76 15.60
CA ILE A 251 -12.73 -4.12 15.05
C ILE A 251 -13.88 -4.31 16.03
N LYS A 252 -14.53 -3.21 16.40
CA LYS A 252 -15.77 -3.23 17.17
C LYS A 252 -16.90 -2.67 16.33
N ARG A 253 -17.96 -3.46 16.15
CA ARG A 253 -19.20 -3.02 15.52
C ARG A 253 -20.13 -2.41 16.55
N VAL A 254 -20.73 -1.27 16.21
CA VAL A 254 -21.62 -0.49 17.09
C VAL A 254 -22.75 0.11 16.27
N LYS A 255 -23.86 0.50 16.91
CA LYS A 255 -24.85 1.34 16.25
C LYS A 255 -24.27 2.73 16.01
N LEU A 256 -24.54 3.31 14.84
CA LEU A 256 -24.04 4.64 14.47
C LEU A 256 -24.51 5.71 15.46
N ALA A 257 -25.75 5.58 15.95
CA ALA A 257 -26.31 6.47 16.97
C ALA A 257 -25.58 6.41 18.33
N GLU A 258 -24.91 5.30 18.64
CA GLU A 258 -24.17 5.06 19.89
C GLU A 258 -22.65 5.26 19.72
N LEU A 259 -22.20 5.62 18.51
CA LEU A 259 -20.78 5.66 18.15
C LEU A 259 -19.94 6.49 19.13
N ARG A 260 -20.43 7.67 19.53
CA ARG A 260 -19.68 8.56 20.43
C ARG A 260 -19.46 7.96 21.82
N ASP A 261 -20.38 7.14 22.31
CA ASP A 261 -20.26 6.47 23.62
C ASP A 261 -19.19 5.37 23.62
N HIS A 262 -18.72 4.98 22.43
CA HIS A 262 -17.68 3.98 22.23
C HIS A 262 -16.31 4.57 21.86
N LEU A 263 -16.20 5.90 21.80
CA LEU A 263 -14.95 6.62 21.56
C LEU A 263 -14.49 7.33 22.85
N PRO A 264 -13.21 7.71 22.96
CA PRO A 264 -12.74 8.55 24.07
C PRO A 264 -13.61 9.81 24.23
N ALA A 265 -13.88 10.19 25.48
CA ALA A 265 -14.77 11.31 25.80
C ALA A 265 -14.31 12.66 25.22
N ASP A 266 -13.01 12.80 24.95
CA ASP A 266 -12.36 13.95 24.34
C ASP A 266 -12.22 13.83 22.81
N THR A 267 -12.87 12.86 22.18
CA THR A 267 -12.89 12.74 20.72
C THR A 267 -13.50 14.00 20.10
N PRO A 268 -12.73 14.76 19.31
CA PRO A 268 -13.20 16.03 18.79
C PRO A 268 -14.34 15.84 17.79
N VAL A 269 -15.14 16.89 17.62
CA VAL A 269 -16.10 16.98 16.52
C VAL A 269 -15.36 17.47 15.28
N VAL A 270 -15.56 16.79 14.16
CA VAL A 270 -15.13 17.27 12.84
C VAL A 270 -16.35 17.83 12.14
N THR A 271 -16.32 19.12 11.86
CA THR A 271 -17.40 19.82 11.14
C THR A 271 -17.38 19.49 9.64
N PRO A 272 -18.50 19.67 8.92
CA PRO A 272 -18.54 19.53 7.47
C PRO A 272 -17.51 20.42 6.75
N GLU A 273 -17.27 21.64 7.25
CA GLU A 273 -16.28 22.57 6.70
C GLU A 273 -14.84 22.05 6.89
N GLU A 274 -14.52 21.51 8.06
CA GLU A 274 -13.22 20.87 8.31
C GLU A 274 -13.01 19.64 7.43
N ARG A 275 -14.05 18.82 7.24
CA ARG A 275 -14.02 17.66 6.35
C ARG A 275 -13.76 18.05 4.90
N ASP A 276 -14.48 19.05 4.39
CA ASP A 276 -14.27 19.56 3.03
C ASP A 276 -12.84 20.12 2.87
N GLN A 277 -12.33 20.82 3.89
CA GLN A 277 -10.95 21.31 3.86
C GLN A 277 -9.91 20.18 3.89
N GLU A 278 -10.14 19.10 4.64
CA GLU A 278 -9.32 17.88 4.63
C GLU A 278 -9.28 17.27 3.22
N LEU A 279 -10.43 17.04 2.61
CA LEU A 279 -10.57 16.52 1.25
C LEU A 279 -9.88 17.41 0.21
N ARG A 280 -10.11 18.72 0.24
CA ARG A 280 -9.44 19.66 -0.68
C ARG A 280 -7.92 19.65 -0.54
N THR A 281 -7.42 19.51 0.69
CA THR A 281 -5.98 19.42 0.94
C THR A 281 -5.42 18.15 0.34
N ARG A 282 -6.08 17.02 0.58
CA ARG A 282 -5.73 15.72 0.02
C ARG A 282 -5.75 15.67 -1.51
N VAL A 283 -6.80 16.22 -2.13
CA VAL A 283 -6.93 16.30 -3.59
C VAL A 283 -5.79 17.12 -4.20
N ARG A 284 -5.55 18.34 -3.69
CA ARG A 284 -4.44 19.19 -4.17
C ARG A 284 -3.08 18.51 -4.01
N ALA A 285 -2.87 17.87 -2.86
CA ALA A 285 -1.66 17.10 -2.55
C ALA A 285 -1.44 15.94 -3.54
N CYS A 286 -2.50 15.22 -3.89
CA CYS A 286 -2.45 14.13 -4.86
C CYS A 286 -2.22 14.62 -6.30
N GLN A 287 -2.86 15.72 -6.72
CA GLN A 287 -2.70 16.29 -8.07
C GLN A 287 -1.27 16.71 -8.38
N ARG A 288 -0.49 17.09 -7.36
CA ARG A 288 0.94 17.44 -7.48
C ARG A 288 1.85 16.22 -7.64
N ARG A 289 1.32 15.00 -7.47
CA ARG A 289 2.10 13.77 -7.62
C ARG A 289 2.36 13.51 -9.09
N ARG A 290 3.63 13.27 -9.42
CA ARG A 290 4.02 12.81 -10.75
C ARG A 290 3.48 11.40 -10.96
N ARG A 291 2.46 11.29 -11.80
CA ARG A 291 2.04 10.02 -12.40
C ARG A 291 2.88 9.92 -13.66
N TRP A 292 3.91 9.08 -13.60
CA TRP A 292 4.98 8.93 -14.59
C TRP A 292 4.54 9.16 -16.04
#